data_AF-A0A819EEN7-F1
#
_entry.id   AF-A0A819EEN7-F1
#
_cell.length_a   1.000
_cell.length_b   1.000
_cell.length_c   1.000
_cell.angle_alpha   90.00
_cell.angle_beta   90.00
_cell.angle_gamma   90.00
#
_symmetry.space_group_name_H-M   'P 1'
#
loop_
_entity.id
_entity.type
_entity.pdbx_description
1 polymer ?
#
loop_
_entity_poly.entity_id
_entity_poly.type
_entity_poly.pdbx_seq_one_letter_code
_entity_poly.pdbx_strand_id
1 'polypeptide(L)'
;MTMNKQDLRICDDYLQFQNHLNDLRKLDDLIINTLNTTVLTATFRSRGSDATKQCQQLGDEISARASYRNELISACLSRTNDLMSQSDLSESRRKTLIFQRRQLQNENNIEEIVRTNTEKAFY
;
A
#
# COMPACT_ATOMS: atom_id res chain seq x y z
N MET A 1 6.78 1.68 -9.42
CA MET A 1 6.55 3.07 -8.97
C MET A 1 7.64 3.40 -7.98
N THR A 2 8.38 4.49 -8.17
CA THR A 2 9.41 4.96 -7.23
C THR A 2 8.83 6.12 -6.43
N MET A 3 9.02 6.08 -5.11
CA MET A 3 8.52 7.08 -4.18
C MET A 3 9.24 8.42 -4.40
N ASN A 4 8.49 9.50 -4.55
CA ASN A 4 8.99 10.84 -4.82
C ASN A 4 9.00 11.70 -3.53
N LYS A 5 9.68 12.86 -3.55
CA LYS A 5 9.73 13.78 -2.39
C LYS A 5 8.36 14.34 -1.96
N GLN A 6 7.38 14.33 -2.85
CA GLN A 6 6.03 14.81 -2.59
C GLN A 6 5.23 13.78 -1.78
N ASP A 7 5.50 12.49 -1.98
CA ASP A 7 4.91 11.39 -1.21
C ASP A 7 5.31 11.47 0.27
N LEU A 8 6.52 11.94 0.60
CA LEU A 8 6.96 12.12 2.00
C LEU A 8 6.21 13.23 2.75
N ARG A 9 5.67 14.25 2.07
CA ARG A 9 4.88 15.30 2.71
C ARG A 9 3.52 14.78 3.19
N ILE A 10 3.04 13.70 2.58
CA ILE A 10 1.80 13.06 2.99
C ILE A 10 1.89 12.50 4.41
N CYS A 11 3.09 12.15 4.84
CA CYS A 11 3.36 11.62 6.17
C CYS A 11 3.24 12.68 7.28
N ASP A 12 3.17 13.98 6.95
CA ASP A 12 3.06 15.03 7.97
C ASP A 12 1.60 15.21 8.46
N ASP A 13 0.63 14.68 7.71
CA ASP A 13 -0.81 14.67 8.01
C ASP A 13 -1.37 13.25 7.84
N TYR A 14 -1.70 12.61 8.97
CA TYR A 14 -2.21 11.24 8.98
C TYR A 14 -3.48 11.06 8.12
N LEU A 15 -4.37 12.07 8.05
CA LEU A 15 -5.60 11.95 7.27
C LEU A 15 -5.29 11.92 5.76
N GLN A 16 -4.35 12.74 5.31
CA GLN A 16 -3.90 12.72 3.92
C GLN A 16 -3.23 11.40 3.57
N PHE A 17 -2.35 10.91 4.44
CA PHE A 17 -1.73 9.60 4.30
C PHE A 17 -2.78 8.49 4.19
N GLN A 18 -3.77 8.48 5.09
CA GLN A 18 -4.82 7.47 5.11
C GLN A 18 -5.68 7.49 3.85
N ASN A 19 -6.07 8.68 3.37
CA ASN A 19 -6.83 8.81 2.13
C ASN A 19 -6.07 8.28 0.93
N HIS A 20 -4.79 8.61 0.82
CA HIS A 20 -3.94 8.13 -0.28
C HIS A 20 -3.72 6.62 -0.20
N LEU A 21 -3.45 6.08 0.98
CA LEU A 21 -3.31 4.63 1.18
C LEU A 21 -4.60 3.90 0.78
N ASN A 22 -5.77 4.45 1.13
CA ASN A 22 -7.06 3.91 0.73
C ASN A 22 -7.28 3.96 -0.78
N ASP A 23 -6.87 5.03 -1.45
CA ASP A 23 -7.01 5.12 -2.91
C ASP A 23 -6.09 4.14 -3.64
N LEU A 24 -4.88 3.91 -3.13
CA LEU A 24 -4.00 2.84 -3.62
C LEU A 24 -4.67 1.46 -3.47
N ARG A 25 -5.26 1.18 -2.30
CA ARG A 25 -5.97 -0.09 -2.02
C ARG A 25 -7.21 -0.29 -2.91
N LYS A 26 -8.04 0.75 -3.11
CA LYS A 26 -9.20 0.69 -4.03
C LYS A 26 -8.79 0.34 -5.46
N LEU A 27 -7.66 0.86 -5.91
CA LEU A 27 -7.13 0.54 -7.22
C LEU A 27 -6.70 -0.94 -7.30
N ASP A 28 -6.22 -1.55 -6.21
CA ASP A 28 -5.95 -2.99 -6.18
C ASP A 28 -7.26 -3.80 -6.24
N ASP A 29 -8.28 -3.39 -5.47
CA ASP A 29 -9.60 -4.03 -5.49
C ASP A 29 -10.24 -3.97 -6.89
N LEU A 30 -10.09 -2.84 -7.60
CA LEU A 30 -10.53 -2.71 -8.98
C LEU A 30 -9.81 -3.70 -9.89
N ILE A 31 -8.48 -3.82 -9.77
CA ILE A 31 -7.68 -4.76 -10.56
C ILE A 31 -8.12 -6.20 -10.30
N ILE A 32 -8.29 -6.60 -9.02
CA ILE A 32 -8.73 -7.94 -8.64
C ILE A 32 -10.16 -8.21 -9.17
N ASN A 33 -11.08 -7.26 -9.02
CA ASN A 33 -12.45 -7.40 -9.50
C ASN A 33 -12.51 -7.49 -11.04
N THR A 34 -11.75 -6.66 -11.74
CA THR A 34 -11.61 -6.74 -13.19
C THR A 34 -11.03 -8.09 -13.58
N LEU A 35 -10.02 -8.62 -12.89
CA LEU A 35 -9.49 -9.96 -13.19
C LEU A 35 -10.56 -11.05 -13.00
N ASN A 36 -11.22 -11.10 -11.84
CA ASN A 36 -12.23 -12.12 -11.56
C ASN A 36 -13.36 -12.09 -12.61
N THR A 37 -13.78 -10.90 -13.05
CA THR A 37 -14.82 -10.76 -14.07
C THR A 37 -14.32 -11.11 -15.47
N THR A 38 -13.07 -10.76 -15.82
CA THR A 38 -12.50 -10.96 -17.17
C THR A 38 -12.06 -12.41 -17.40
N VAL A 39 -11.42 -13.04 -16.40
CA VAL A 39 -10.98 -14.45 -16.45
C VAL A 39 -12.16 -15.41 -16.62
N LEU A 40 -13.34 -15.05 -16.10
CA LEU A 40 -14.56 -15.85 -16.24
C LEU A 40 -15.20 -15.78 -17.64
N THR A 41 -14.80 -14.84 -18.51
CA THR A 41 -15.37 -14.72 -19.86
C THR A 41 -14.91 -15.84 -20.80
N ALA A 42 -15.81 -16.37 -21.63
CA ALA A 42 -15.53 -17.46 -22.57
C ALA A 42 -14.40 -17.12 -23.58
N THR A 43 -14.21 -15.82 -23.85
CA THR A 43 -13.11 -15.26 -24.65
C THR A 43 -11.74 -15.38 -23.99
N PHE A 44 -11.66 -15.45 -22.65
CA PHE A 44 -10.39 -15.65 -21.95
C PHE A 44 -9.98 -17.12 -21.96
N ARG A 45 -10.95 -18.03 -21.80
CA ARG A 45 -10.74 -19.50 -21.88
C ARG A 45 -10.28 -19.98 -23.26
N SER A 46 -10.62 -19.26 -24.33
CA SER A 46 -10.19 -19.58 -25.70
C SER A 46 -8.79 -19.06 -26.05
N ARG A 47 -8.14 -18.27 -25.18
CA ARG A 47 -6.83 -17.64 -25.42
C ARG A 47 -5.60 -18.48 -24.99
N GLY A 48 -5.79 -19.66 -24.41
CA GLY A 48 -4.68 -20.59 -24.15
C GLY A 48 -3.51 -19.96 -23.38
N SER A 49 -2.27 -20.14 -23.88
CA SER A 49 -1.00 -19.73 -23.28
C SER A 49 -0.86 -18.23 -22.96
N ASP A 50 -1.70 -17.36 -23.53
CA ASP A 50 -1.73 -15.94 -23.19
C ASP A 50 -2.39 -15.67 -21.83
N ALA A 51 -3.30 -16.54 -21.37
CA ALA A 51 -3.97 -16.37 -20.08
C ALA A 51 -2.98 -16.52 -18.90
N THR A 52 -2.05 -17.48 -18.98
CA THR A 52 -1.02 -17.68 -17.96
C THR A 52 -0.07 -16.48 -17.88
N LYS A 53 0.37 -15.94 -19.02
CA LYS A 53 1.22 -14.74 -19.07
C LYS A 53 0.51 -13.51 -18.51
N GLN A 54 -0.77 -13.32 -18.83
CA GLN A 54 -1.56 -12.21 -18.31
C GLN A 54 -1.79 -12.32 -16.80
N CYS A 55 -2.04 -13.52 -16.26
CA CYS A 55 -2.11 -13.74 -14.81
C CYS A 55 -0.78 -13.46 -14.11
N GLN A 56 0.36 -13.87 -14.70
CA GLN A 56 1.68 -13.56 -14.17
C GLN A 56 1.97 -12.06 -14.15
N GLN A 57 1.74 -11.36 -15.27
CA GLN A 57 1.92 -9.92 -15.35
C GLN A 57 1.09 -9.19 -14.31
N LEU A 58 -0.15 -9.62 -14.07
CA LEU A 58 -1.00 -9.01 -13.05
C LEU A 58 -0.51 -9.31 -11.62
N GLY A 59 -0.05 -10.54 -11.37
CA GLY A 59 0.56 -10.90 -10.09
C GLY A 59 1.76 -10.00 -9.78
N ASP A 60 2.62 -9.76 -10.78
CA ASP A 60 3.76 -8.87 -10.67
C ASP A 60 3.32 -7.42 -10.41
N GLU A 61 2.28 -6.93 -11.08
CA GLU A 61 1.71 -5.59 -10.86
C GLU A 61 1.15 -5.42 -9.45
N ILE A 62 0.37 -6.38 -8.96
CA ILE A 62 -0.20 -6.36 -7.60
C ILE A 62 0.92 -6.42 -6.56
N SER A 63 1.93 -7.27 -6.77
CA SER A 63 3.10 -7.38 -5.90
C SER A 63 3.92 -6.09 -5.84
N ALA A 64 4.16 -5.45 -6.99
CA ALA A 64 4.87 -4.18 -7.07
C ALA A 64 4.11 -3.05 -6.34
N ARG A 65 2.78 -3.05 -6.43
CA ARG A 65 1.92 -2.08 -5.73
C ARG A 65 1.88 -2.32 -4.23
N ALA A 66 1.81 -3.57 -3.78
CA ALA A 66 1.94 -3.93 -2.38
C ALA A 66 3.30 -3.51 -1.80
N SER A 67 4.37 -3.73 -2.55
CA SER A 67 5.71 -3.29 -2.18
C SER A 67 5.79 -1.76 -2.04
N TYR A 68 5.17 -1.03 -2.96
CA TYR A 68 5.08 0.44 -2.89
C TYR A 68 4.33 0.93 -1.65
N ARG A 69 3.18 0.33 -1.31
CA ARG A 69 2.43 0.69 -0.09
C ARG A 69 3.25 0.44 1.17
N ASN A 70 3.97 -0.68 1.24
CA ASN A 70 4.84 -1.00 2.35
C ASN A 70 6.00 0.02 2.50
N GLU A 71 6.63 0.39 1.39
CA GLU A 71 7.66 1.43 1.36
C GLU A 71 7.12 2.77 1.86
N LEU A 72 5.92 3.17 1.44
CA LEU A 72 5.25 4.39 1.88
C LEU A 72 4.99 4.39 3.39
N ILE A 73 4.42 3.31 3.93
CA ILE A 73 4.14 3.18 5.37
C ILE A 73 5.45 3.26 6.17
N SER A 74 6.47 2.54 5.72
CA SER A 74 7.80 2.51 6.35
C SER A 74 8.47 3.89 6.35
N ALA A 75 8.36 4.62 5.23
CA ALA A 75 8.89 5.98 5.13
C ALA A 75 8.15 6.96 6.05
N CYS A 76 6.83 6.85 6.16
CA CYS A 76 6.06 7.67 7.10
C CYS A 76 6.39 7.37 8.56
N LEU A 77 6.65 6.11 8.91
CA LEU A 77 7.14 5.72 10.23
C LEU A 77 8.52 6.34 10.52
N SER A 78 9.46 6.22 9.58
CA SER A 78 10.79 6.84 9.71
C SER A 78 10.68 8.35 9.90
N ARG A 79 9.91 9.02 9.03
CA ARG A 79 9.68 10.46 9.08
C ARG A 79 9.08 10.90 10.43
N THR A 80 8.10 10.15 10.92
CA THR A 80 7.47 10.43 12.23
C THR A 80 8.48 10.28 13.36
N ASN A 81 9.33 9.26 13.34
CA ASN A 81 10.38 9.06 14.33
C ASN A 81 11.44 10.19 14.27
N ASP A 82 11.82 10.63 13.08
CA ASP A 82 12.74 11.76 12.87
C ASP A 82 12.15 13.08 13.38
N LEU A 83 10.85 13.27 13.23
CA LEU A 83 10.17 14.44 13.83
C LEU A 83 10.19 14.33 15.36
N MET A 84 9.90 13.15 15.93
CA MET A 84 9.87 12.93 17.37
C MET A 84 11.23 13.11 18.07
N SER A 85 12.34 12.93 17.36
CA SER A 85 13.69 13.11 17.91
C SER A 85 14.12 14.58 18.03
N GLN A 86 13.35 15.51 17.47
CA GLN A 86 13.65 16.94 17.55
C GLN A 86 13.47 17.47 18.98
N SER A 87 14.48 18.19 19.48
CA SER A 87 14.53 18.73 20.85
C SER A 87 13.46 19.78 21.12
N ASP A 88 13.05 20.54 20.08
CA ASP A 88 12.27 21.76 20.22
C ASP A 88 10.76 21.53 20.03
N LEU A 89 10.31 20.28 20.13
CA LEU A 89 8.90 19.93 20.00
C LEU A 89 8.08 20.37 21.22
N SER A 90 6.98 21.08 20.97
CA SER A 90 5.96 21.32 21.98
C SER A 90 5.36 20.00 22.49
N GLU A 91 4.88 20.00 23.74
CA GLU A 91 4.22 18.82 24.32
C GLU A 91 3.00 18.37 23.49
N SER A 92 2.23 19.34 22.98
CA SER A 92 1.07 19.06 22.12
C SER A 92 1.48 18.36 20.81
N ARG A 93 2.53 18.86 20.13
CA ARG A 93 3.02 18.24 18.89
C ARG A 93 3.60 16.86 19.15
N ARG A 94 4.29 16.66 20.29
CA ARG A 94 4.80 15.34 20.69
C ARG A 94 3.66 14.34 20.89
N LYS A 95 2.56 14.73 21.56
CA LYS A 95 1.36 13.87 21.71
C LYS A 95 0.74 13.52 20.36
N THR A 96 0.64 14.48 19.44
CA THR A 96 0.16 14.23 18.07
C THR A 96 1.03 13.22 17.33
N LEU A 97 2.35 13.36 17.38
CA LEU A 97 3.28 12.44 16.71
C LEU A 97 3.24 11.03 17.32
N ILE A 98 3.10 10.91 18.64
CA ILE A 98 2.92 9.61 19.32
C ILE A 98 1.64 8.92 18.82
N PHE A 99 0.54 9.66 18.75
CA PHE A 99 -0.73 9.13 18.24
C PHE A 99 -0.60 8.71 16.78
N GLN A 100 -0.03 9.57 15.94
CA GLN A 100 0.20 9.28 14.53
C GLN A 100 1.08 8.05 14.33
N ARG A 101 2.18 7.92 15.08
CA ARG A 101 3.05 6.73 15.03
C ARG A 101 2.28 5.46 15.33
N ARG A 102 1.40 5.48 16.35
CA ARG A 102 0.56 4.32 16.69
C ARG A 102 -0.37 3.95 15.53
N GLN A 103 -0.96 4.93 14.86
CA GLN A 103 -1.81 4.68 13.69
C GLN A 103 -1.02 4.10 12.52
N LEU A 104 0.17 4.64 12.23
CA LEU A 104 1.06 4.11 11.19
C LEU A 104 1.54 2.68 11.49
N GLN A 105 1.83 2.35 12.75
CA GLN A 105 2.15 0.98 13.17
C GLN A 105 0.98 0.02 12.93
N ASN A 106 -0.25 0.47 13.20
CA ASN A 106 -1.43 -0.33 12.91
C ASN A 106 -1.58 -0.58 11.40
N GLU A 107 -1.39 0.44 10.57
CA GLU A 107 -1.41 0.29 9.11
C GLU A 107 -0.31 -0.63 8.60
N ASN A 108 0.89 -0.58 9.20
CA ASN A 108 1.98 -1.49 8.87
C ASN A 108 1.60 -2.96 9.13
N ASN A 109 0.98 -3.24 10.27
CA ASN A 109 0.51 -4.58 10.61
C ASN A 109 -0.61 -5.05 9.66
N ILE A 110 -1.52 -4.15 9.29
CA ILE A 110 -2.57 -4.44 8.30
C ILE A 110 -1.93 -4.79 6.95
N GLU A 111 -0.96 -4.00 6.49
CA GLU A 111 -0.31 -4.21 5.20
C GLU A 111 0.47 -5.53 5.16
N GLU A 112 1.09 -5.93 6.27
CA GLU A 112 1.73 -7.24 6.39
C GLU A 112 0.74 -8.39 6.19
N ILE A 113 -0.46 -8.29 6.77
CA ILE A 113 -1.54 -9.28 6.60
C ILE A 113 -2.04 -9.28 5.15
N VAL A 114 -2.28 -8.11 4.56
CA VAL A 114 -2.75 -7.99 3.17
C VAL A 114 -1.75 -8.60 2.21
N ARG A 115 -0.45 -8.30 2.38
CA ARG A 115 0.63 -8.88 1.58
C ARG A 115 0.66 -10.40 1.70
N THR A 116 0.62 -10.93 2.92
CA THR A 116 0.61 -12.38 3.17
C THR A 116 -0.56 -13.07 2.48
N ASN A 117 -1.75 -12.46 2.51
CA ASN A 117 -2.94 -13.02 1.84
C ASN A 117 -2.84 -12.91 0.32
N THR A 118 -2.26 -11.82 -0.19
CA THR A 118 -2.04 -11.59 -1.62
C THR A 118 -1.05 -12.63 -2.17
N GLU A 119 0.07 -12.86 -1.48
CA GLU A 119 1.06 -13.89 -1.86
C GLU A 119 0.41 -15.27 -1.93
N LYS A 120 -0.41 -15.64 -0.94
CA LYS A 120 -1.15 -16.92 -0.95
C LYS A 120 -2.18 -17.08 -2.07
N ALA A 121 -2.63 -15.99 -2.70
CA ALA A 121 -3.59 -16.07 -3.80
C ALA A 121 -2.91 -16.44 -5.13
N PHE A 122 -1.59 -16.26 -5.24
CA PHE A 122 -0.81 -16.53 -6.45
C PHE A 122 0.01 -17.83 -6.41
N TYR A 123 0.12 -18.49 -5.25
CA TYR A 123 0.79 -19.77 -5.04
C TYR A 123 -0.20 -20.87 -4.62
#